data_AF-A0A7S0DKV5-F1
#
_entry.id   AF-A0A7S0DKV5-F1
#
_cell.length_a   1.000
_cell.length_b   1.000
_cell.length_c   1.000
_cell.angle_alpha   90.00
_cell.angle_beta   90.00
_cell.angle_gamma   90.00
#
_symmetry.space_group_name_H-M   'P 1'
#
loop_
_entity.id
_entity.type
_entity.pdbx_description
1 polymer ?
#
loop_
_entity_poly.entity_id
_entity_poly.type
_entity_poly.pdbx_seq_one_letter_code
_entity_poly.pdbx_strand_id
1 'polypeptide(L)'
;HLIAELQDVEGMCFTYIQALYQNRRHLKNKKGLEVKSILPCTPLAVVKILEHLKAYDSKEKLKGKTITVINRSQIVGHPLAAMLCNDNAEVFSKDIDSMFVFKKDQKGRGRLCETEILFEDALEKSAIIISGVPSKGYKVPVKHIKPGTIFINVSSHKNVVEEELLKKPGMVYVPKVGKVTVAMLQRNLLRLYEGYHQ
;
A
#
# COMPACT_ATOMS: atom_id res chain seq x y z
N HIS A 1 13.32 -22.28 -8.88
CA HIS A 1 13.22 -21.59 -10.18
C HIS A 1 13.04 -20.09 -9.92
N LEU A 2 13.97 -19.26 -10.39
CA LEU A 2 13.84 -17.79 -10.32
C LEU A 2 12.95 -17.34 -11.50
N ILE A 3 11.94 -16.52 -11.23
CA ILE A 3 11.05 -15.96 -12.27
C ILE A 3 11.82 -14.87 -13.03
N ALA A 4 11.79 -14.91 -14.37
CA ALA A 4 12.41 -13.87 -15.17
C ALA A 4 11.68 -12.52 -14.99
N GLU A 5 12.42 -11.40 -14.98
CA GLU A 5 11.86 -10.06 -14.76
C GLU A 5 10.65 -9.73 -15.64
N LEU A 6 10.66 -10.17 -16.90
CA LEU A 6 9.57 -9.91 -17.86
C LEU A 6 8.38 -10.88 -17.74
N GLN A 7 8.51 -11.90 -16.90
CA GLN A 7 7.46 -12.89 -16.61
C GLN A 7 6.88 -12.69 -15.20
N ASP A 8 7.46 -11.79 -14.42
CA ASP A 8 6.99 -11.45 -13.07
C ASP A 8 5.80 -10.49 -13.11
N VAL A 9 4.62 -11.06 -13.34
CA VAL A 9 3.34 -10.35 -13.35
C VAL A 9 2.94 -9.81 -11.97
N GLU A 10 3.54 -10.29 -10.88
CA GLU A 10 3.27 -9.78 -9.54
C GLU A 10 4.05 -8.49 -9.25
N GLY A 11 5.15 -8.24 -9.97
CA GLY A 11 5.97 -7.04 -9.82
C GLY A 11 6.86 -7.06 -8.57
N MET A 12 7.25 -8.24 -8.13
CA MET A 12 7.99 -8.51 -6.88
C MET A 12 9.51 -8.63 -7.09
N CYS A 13 9.97 -8.70 -8.33
CA CYS A 13 11.38 -8.78 -8.64
C CYS A 13 12.12 -7.50 -8.20
N PHE A 14 13.42 -7.64 -7.98
CA PHE A 14 14.27 -6.58 -7.48
C PHE A 14 14.14 -5.29 -8.31
N THR A 15 14.08 -5.41 -9.64
CA THR A 15 14.00 -4.26 -10.55
C THR A 15 12.76 -3.40 -10.29
N TYR A 16 11.56 -4.00 -10.23
CA TYR A 16 10.32 -3.25 -10.01
C TYR A 16 10.19 -2.71 -8.58
N ILE A 17 10.63 -3.47 -7.58
CA ILE A 17 10.64 -3.03 -6.18
C ILE A 17 11.60 -1.84 -6.00
N GLN A 18 12.80 -1.92 -6.56
CA GLN A 18 13.77 -0.83 -6.49
C GLN A 18 13.25 0.42 -7.24
N ALA A 19 12.62 0.23 -8.40
CA ALA A 19 11.98 1.32 -9.13
C ALA A 19 10.89 2.01 -8.28
N LEU A 20 10.05 1.22 -7.60
CA LEU A 20 9.04 1.73 -6.67
C LEU A 20 9.67 2.56 -5.55
N TYR A 21 10.69 2.05 -4.86
CA TYR A 21 11.37 2.77 -3.77
C TYR A 21 12.08 4.04 -4.25
N GLN A 22 12.57 4.05 -5.48
CA GLN A 22 13.16 5.22 -6.11
C GLN A 22 12.12 6.19 -6.69
N ASN A 23 10.82 5.88 -6.58
CA ASN A 23 9.72 6.59 -7.21
C ASN A 23 9.92 6.74 -8.74
N ARG A 24 10.55 5.74 -9.36
CA ARG A 24 10.86 5.68 -10.79
C ARG A 24 9.69 5.03 -11.53
N ARG A 25 8.95 5.84 -12.28
CA ARG A 25 7.70 5.41 -12.96
C ARG A 25 7.90 4.74 -14.31
N HIS A 26 9.07 4.93 -14.91
CA HIS A 26 9.43 4.36 -16.21
C HIS A 26 10.79 3.66 -16.12
N LEU A 27 10.91 2.55 -16.83
CA LEU A 27 12.13 1.75 -17.00
C LEU A 27 12.45 1.65 -18.49
N LYS A 28 13.69 1.28 -18.82
CA LYS A 28 14.06 1.00 -20.20
C LYS A 28 13.78 -0.48 -20.51
N ASN A 29 13.08 -0.75 -21.61
CA ASN A 29 12.90 -2.11 -22.11
C ASN A 29 14.17 -2.62 -22.82
N LYS A 30 14.13 -3.86 -23.34
CA LYS A 30 15.27 -4.48 -24.06
C LYS A 30 15.73 -3.71 -25.30
N LYS A 31 14.86 -2.88 -25.89
CA LYS A 31 15.17 -2.03 -27.04
C LYS A 31 15.63 -0.61 -26.63
N GLY A 32 15.75 -0.35 -25.32
CA GLY A 32 16.14 0.94 -24.78
C GLY A 32 15.02 1.98 -24.69
N LEU A 33 13.78 1.62 -25.04
CA LEU A 33 12.61 2.49 -25.00
C LEU A 33 12.09 2.64 -23.57
N GLU A 34 11.60 3.83 -23.22
CA GLU A 34 10.97 4.06 -21.92
C GLU A 34 9.56 3.43 -21.87
N VAL A 35 9.37 2.50 -20.95
CA VAL A 35 8.11 1.81 -20.68
C VAL A 35 7.70 2.01 -19.23
N LYS A 36 6.40 1.98 -18.93
CA LYS A 36 5.91 2.13 -17.55
C LYS A 36 6.39 0.96 -16.69
N SER A 37 6.97 1.26 -15.53
CA SER A 37 7.26 0.23 -14.52
C SER A 37 5.93 -0.36 -14.03
N ILE A 38 5.86 -1.69 -13.94
CA ILE A 38 4.79 -2.32 -13.17
C ILE A 38 5.03 -2.10 -11.67
N LEU A 39 3.98 -2.29 -10.89
CA LEU A 39 3.99 -2.15 -9.44
C LEU A 39 3.54 -3.47 -8.80
N PRO A 40 3.99 -3.79 -7.57
CA PRO A 40 3.50 -4.90 -6.80
C PRO A 40 1.97 -4.95 -6.77
N CYS A 41 1.40 -6.10 -7.15
CA CYS A 41 -0.04 -6.22 -7.39
C CYS A 41 -0.91 -5.88 -6.17
N THR A 42 -0.49 -6.30 -4.97
CA THR A 42 -1.24 -6.04 -3.72
C THR A 42 -1.18 -4.56 -3.31
N PRO A 43 0.01 -3.92 -3.21
CA PRO A 43 0.08 -2.47 -3.04
C PRO A 43 -0.74 -1.69 -4.06
N LEU A 44 -0.62 -2.03 -5.35
CA LEU A 44 -1.38 -1.38 -6.42
C LEU A 44 -2.91 -1.57 -6.24
N ALA A 45 -3.35 -2.75 -5.81
CA ALA A 45 -4.76 -3.02 -5.53
C ALA A 45 -5.32 -2.09 -4.45
N VAL A 46 -4.55 -1.83 -3.38
CA VAL A 46 -4.94 -0.87 -2.35
C VAL A 46 -5.12 0.53 -2.93
N VAL A 47 -4.19 1.00 -3.78
CA VAL A 47 -4.33 2.32 -4.44
C VAL A 47 -5.59 2.36 -5.31
N LYS A 48 -5.88 1.31 -6.07
CA LYS A 48 -7.11 1.25 -6.90
C LYS A 48 -8.39 1.24 -6.08
N ILE A 49 -8.38 0.61 -4.91
CA ILE A 49 -9.49 0.70 -3.96
C ILE A 49 -9.65 2.14 -3.46
N LEU A 50 -8.56 2.82 -3.09
CA LEU A 50 -8.60 4.22 -2.63
C LEU A 50 -9.09 5.19 -3.73
N GLU A 51 -8.69 4.98 -4.98
CA GLU A 51 -9.21 5.72 -6.14
C GLU A 51 -10.73 5.51 -6.30
N HIS A 52 -11.20 4.27 -6.22
CA HIS A 52 -12.63 3.95 -6.32
C HIS A 52 -13.43 4.61 -5.20
N LEU A 53 -12.90 4.60 -3.98
CA LEU A 53 -13.49 5.24 -2.79
C LEU A 53 -13.35 6.77 -2.77
N LYS A 54 -12.82 7.40 -3.82
CA LYS A 54 -12.58 8.86 -3.91
C LYS A 54 -11.66 9.41 -2.81
N ALA A 55 -10.83 8.56 -2.22
CA ALA A 55 -9.82 8.94 -1.23
C ALA A 55 -8.48 9.31 -1.86
N TYR A 56 -8.29 8.98 -3.14
CA TYR A 56 -7.11 9.29 -3.95
C TYR A 56 -7.49 10.28 -5.06
N ASP A 57 -6.90 11.47 -5.04
CA ASP A 57 -7.13 12.51 -6.04
C ASP A 57 -6.25 12.32 -7.30
N SER A 58 -6.76 12.73 -8.46
CA SER A 58 -6.04 12.57 -9.74
C SER A 58 -4.77 13.44 -9.87
N LYS A 59 -4.73 14.60 -9.20
CA LYS A 59 -3.62 15.56 -9.27
C LYS A 59 -2.79 15.54 -8.00
N GLU A 60 -3.44 15.68 -6.86
CA GLU A 60 -2.79 15.79 -5.54
C GLU A 60 -2.59 14.43 -4.85
N LYS A 61 -3.20 13.37 -5.39
CA LYS A 61 -3.07 11.98 -4.91
C LYS A 61 -3.57 11.84 -3.46
N LEU A 62 -2.67 11.56 -2.52
CA LEU A 62 -2.99 11.36 -1.10
C LEU A 62 -2.51 12.52 -0.22
N LYS A 63 -2.27 13.69 -0.81
CA LYS A 63 -1.84 14.88 -0.06
C LYS A 63 -2.82 15.20 1.08
N GLY A 64 -2.27 15.46 2.26
CA GLY A 64 -3.05 15.73 3.47
C GLY A 64 -3.74 14.51 4.08
N LYS A 65 -3.50 13.29 3.56
CA LYS A 65 -3.99 12.05 4.16
C LYS A 65 -2.91 11.45 5.06
N THR A 66 -3.27 11.23 6.33
CA THR A 66 -2.50 10.40 7.26
C THR A 66 -3.02 8.97 7.20
N ILE A 67 -2.11 8.02 7.03
CA ILE A 67 -2.41 6.59 6.83
C ILE A 67 -1.60 5.76 7.82
N THR A 68 -2.22 4.78 8.48
CA THR A 68 -1.49 3.76 9.25
C THR A 68 -1.48 2.44 8.50
N VAL A 69 -0.29 1.93 8.18
CA VAL A 69 -0.07 0.60 7.63
C VAL A 69 0.43 -0.32 8.74
N ILE A 70 -0.34 -1.38 9.01
CA ILE A 70 -0.08 -2.38 10.05
C ILE A 70 0.40 -3.66 9.37
N ASN A 71 1.69 -3.68 9.06
CA ASN A 71 2.53 -4.73 8.48
C ASN A 71 3.73 -3.99 7.84
N ARG A 72 4.96 -4.48 8.03
CA ARG A 72 6.15 -3.92 7.38
C ARG A 72 7.00 -4.96 6.64
N SER A 73 6.38 -6.06 6.23
CA SER A 73 7.00 -7.08 5.39
C SER A 73 7.48 -6.48 4.06
N GLN A 74 8.56 -7.05 3.53
CA GLN A 74 9.09 -6.67 2.21
C GLN A 74 8.16 -7.07 1.05
N ILE A 75 7.17 -7.91 1.31
CA ILE A 75 6.24 -8.40 0.29
C ILE A 75 5.08 -7.42 0.08
N VAL A 76 4.51 -6.87 1.16
CA VAL A 76 3.32 -6.02 1.08
C VAL A 76 3.49 -4.72 1.86
N GLY A 77 3.81 -4.83 3.15
CA GLY A 77 3.75 -3.70 4.08
C GLY A 77 4.67 -2.54 3.71
N HIS A 78 5.96 -2.82 3.57
CA HIS A 78 6.96 -1.80 3.27
C HIS A 78 6.79 -1.21 1.84
N PRO A 79 6.61 -2.01 0.77
CA PRO A 79 6.29 -1.47 -0.56
C PRO A 79 5.03 -0.60 -0.58
N LEU A 80 3.97 -1.01 0.11
CA LEU A 80 2.72 -0.25 0.19
C LEU A 80 2.94 1.09 0.89
N ALA A 81 3.57 1.09 2.06
CA ALA A 81 3.80 2.32 2.82
C ALA A 81 4.71 3.31 2.05
N ALA A 82 5.77 2.81 1.41
CA ALA A 82 6.64 3.63 0.57
C ALA A 82 5.87 4.22 -0.63
N MET A 83 5.02 3.43 -1.29
CA MET A 83 4.23 3.88 -2.44
C MET A 83 3.21 4.95 -2.04
N LEU A 84 2.51 4.78 -0.92
CA LEU A 84 1.56 5.78 -0.39
C LEU A 84 2.28 7.08 -0.04
N CYS A 85 3.47 7.00 0.58
CA CYS A 85 4.30 8.16 0.89
C CYS A 85 4.79 8.88 -0.39
N ASN A 86 5.25 8.13 -1.40
CA ASN A 86 5.60 8.69 -2.72
C ASN A 86 4.43 9.46 -3.35
N ASP A 87 3.20 9.05 -3.05
CA ASP A 87 1.96 9.69 -3.47
C ASP A 87 1.42 10.74 -2.48
N ASN A 88 2.31 11.33 -1.68
CA ASN A 88 2.08 12.48 -0.79
C ASN A 88 1.32 12.20 0.52
N ALA A 89 1.11 10.93 0.89
CA ALA A 89 0.57 10.60 2.20
C ALA A 89 1.64 10.75 3.30
N GLU A 90 1.19 11.09 4.51
CA GLU A 90 1.94 10.79 5.73
C GLU A 90 1.60 9.36 6.14
N VAL A 91 2.60 8.49 6.31
CA VAL A 91 2.34 7.06 6.54
C VAL A 91 3.03 6.57 7.81
N PHE A 92 2.25 6.23 8.82
CA PHE A 92 2.73 5.47 9.96
C PHE A 92 2.85 3.99 9.58
N SER A 93 3.97 3.38 9.95
CA SER A 93 4.28 1.98 9.68
C SER A 93 4.44 1.24 11.00
N LYS A 94 3.41 0.47 11.37
CA LYS A 94 3.43 -0.45 12.52
C LYS A 94 3.96 -1.81 12.09
N ASP A 95 4.90 -2.33 12.85
CA ASP A 95 5.35 -3.73 12.81
C ASP A 95 5.11 -4.39 14.18
N ILE A 96 5.57 -5.61 14.43
CA ILE A 96 5.31 -6.35 15.69
C ILE A 96 5.59 -5.48 16.93
N ASP A 97 6.81 -4.99 17.09
CA ASP A 97 7.26 -4.28 18.30
C ASP A 97 7.77 -2.86 18.03
N SER A 98 7.49 -2.28 16.86
CA SER A 98 7.98 -0.94 16.55
C SER A 98 7.04 -0.11 15.70
N MET A 99 7.18 1.20 15.87
CA MET A 99 6.49 2.25 15.15
C MET A 99 7.49 3.13 14.42
N PHE A 100 7.21 3.40 13.16
CA PHE A 100 7.99 4.27 12.30
C PHE A 100 7.05 5.13 11.47
N VAL A 101 7.60 6.16 10.82
CA VAL A 101 6.87 7.00 9.88
C VAL A 101 7.65 7.09 8.57
N PHE A 102 6.95 6.99 7.44
CA PHE A 102 7.54 7.31 6.15
C PHE A 102 7.47 8.81 5.90
N LYS A 103 8.63 9.41 5.60
CA LYS A 103 8.76 10.81 5.18
C LYS A 103 9.43 10.87 3.82
N LYS A 104 9.07 11.86 3.01
CA LYS A 104 9.79 12.12 1.76
C LYS A 104 11.18 12.67 2.05
N ASP A 105 12.18 12.07 1.44
CA ASP A 105 13.52 12.66 1.39
C ASP A 105 13.58 13.83 0.39
N GLN A 106 14.74 14.49 0.32
CA GLN A 106 14.97 15.62 -0.60
C GLN A 106 14.77 15.26 -2.09
N LYS A 107 14.80 13.96 -2.44
CA LYS A 107 14.56 13.45 -3.79
C LYS A 107 13.10 12.99 -3.98
N GLY A 108 12.23 13.27 -3.01
CA GLY A 108 10.81 12.91 -3.04
C GLY A 108 10.52 11.43 -2.81
N ARG A 109 11.49 10.66 -2.30
CA ARG A 109 11.35 9.22 -2.03
C ARG A 109 10.91 8.97 -0.59
N GLY A 110 9.96 8.07 -0.39
CA GLY A 110 9.56 7.64 0.94
C GLY A 110 10.71 6.92 1.66
N ARG A 111 11.16 7.46 2.79
CA ARG A 111 12.12 6.84 3.69
C ARG A 111 11.48 6.55 5.03
N LEU A 112 11.81 5.40 5.58
CA LEU A 112 11.41 5.01 6.93
C LEU A 112 12.24 5.80 7.94
N CYS A 113 11.57 6.48 8.87
CA CYS A 113 12.16 7.28 9.93
C CYS A 113 11.57 6.88 11.27
N GLU A 114 12.37 7.00 12.33
CA GLU A 114 11.90 6.81 13.70
C GLU A 114 10.81 7.82 14.05
N THR A 115 9.94 7.44 14.97
CA THR A 115 8.87 8.29 15.47
C THR A 115 8.59 7.96 16.92
N GLU A 116 8.26 8.99 17.69
CA GLU A 116 7.78 8.86 19.07
C GLU A 116 6.26 8.64 19.14
N ILE A 117 5.57 8.69 17.98
CA ILE A 117 4.12 8.48 17.90
C ILE A 117 3.80 7.02 18.24
N LEU A 118 2.98 6.84 19.28
CA LEU A 118 2.49 5.54 19.69
C LEU A 118 1.49 4.98 18.68
N PHE A 119 1.25 3.68 18.73
CA PHE A 119 0.36 3.02 17.78
C PHE A 119 -1.08 3.55 17.87
N GLU A 120 -1.56 3.76 19.09
CA GLU A 120 -2.87 4.31 19.40
C GLU A 120 -3.05 5.71 18.82
N ASP A 121 -2.07 6.59 19.03
CA ASP A 121 -2.07 7.95 18.47
C ASP A 121 -2.05 7.95 16.93
N ALA A 122 -1.31 7.02 16.33
CA ALA A 122 -1.28 6.85 14.88
C ALA A 122 -2.66 6.45 14.33
N LEU A 123 -3.36 5.52 15.01
CA LEU A 123 -4.71 5.12 14.65
C LEU A 123 -5.70 6.29 14.74
N GLU A 124 -5.60 7.10 15.80
CA GLU A 124 -6.49 8.26 16.02
C GLU A 124 -6.29 9.36 14.98
N LYS A 125 -5.04 9.58 14.54
CA LYS A 125 -4.71 10.55 13.50
C LYS A 125 -5.11 10.08 12.10
N SER A 126 -5.12 8.78 11.86
CA SER A 126 -5.25 8.21 10.51
C SER A 126 -6.65 8.33 9.92
N ALA A 127 -6.76 8.86 8.71
CA ALA A 127 -8.00 8.83 7.92
C ALA A 127 -8.17 7.49 7.19
N ILE A 128 -7.07 6.77 6.99
CA ILE A 128 -7.04 5.46 6.33
C ILE A 128 -6.19 4.51 7.19
N ILE A 129 -6.70 3.31 7.44
CA ILE A 129 -5.96 2.26 8.16
C ILE A 129 -5.91 1.03 7.27
N ILE A 130 -4.71 0.48 7.05
CA ILE A 130 -4.50 -0.70 6.24
C ILE A 130 -3.83 -1.77 7.09
N SER A 131 -4.52 -2.90 7.30
CA SER A 131 -4.01 -4.00 8.13
C SER A 131 -3.73 -5.25 7.31
N GLY A 132 -2.54 -5.82 7.48
CA GLY A 132 -2.07 -6.98 6.74
C GLY A 132 -1.43 -8.04 7.63
N VAL A 133 -1.82 -8.14 8.90
CA VAL A 133 -1.18 -9.06 9.84
C VAL A 133 -1.66 -10.50 9.58
N PRO A 134 -0.76 -11.44 9.27
CA PRO A 134 -1.12 -12.82 8.93
C PRO A 134 -1.36 -13.66 10.19
N SER A 135 -2.17 -13.15 11.12
CA SER A 135 -2.52 -13.83 12.36
C SER A 135 -4.03 -13.79 12.62
N LYS A 136 -4.61 -14.95 12.90
CA LYS A 136 -6.03 -15.08 13.28
C LYS A 136 -6.34 -14.39 14.61
N GLY A 137 -5.38 -14.39 15.53
CA GLY A 137 -5.52 -13.82 16.87
C GLY A 137 -5.37 -12.30 16.93
N TYR A 138 -4.72 -11.69 15.94
CA TYR A 138 -4.51 -10.25 15.93
C TYR A 138 -5.78 -9.46 15.61
N LYS A 139 -6.05 -8.40 16.37
CA LYS A 139 -7.15 -7.44 16.16
C LYS A 139 -6.66 -6.03 16.41
N VAL A 140 -6.94 -5.12 15.48
CA VAL A 140 -6.68 -3.68 15.62
C VAL A 140 -7.67 -3.11 16.67
N PRO A 141 -7.20 -2.32 17.64
CA PRO A 141 -8.06 -1.80 18.70
C PRO A 141 -9.00 -0.71 18.18
N VAL A 142 -10.26 -1.08 17.93
CA VAL A 142 -11.28 -0.22 17.32
C VAL A 142 -11.53 1.07 18.11
N LYS A 143 -11.32 1.07 19.44
CA LYS A 143 -11.48 2.26 20.28
C LYS A 143 -10.70 3.48 19.78
N HIS A 144 -9.49 3.28 19.24
CA HIS A 144 -8.59 4.32 18.74
C HIS A 144 -8.86 4.72 17.27
N ILE A 145 -9.86 4.12 16.62
CA ILE A 145 -10.21 4.43 15.23
C ILE A 145 -11.27 5.52 15.21
N LYS A 146 -11.02 6.65 14.54
CA LYS A 146 -12.00 7.74 14.44
C LYS A 146 -13.15 7.40 13.47
N PRO A 147 -14.36 7.95 13.67
CA PRO A 147 -15.44 7.88 12.69
C PRO A 147 -15.01 8.40 11.30
N GLY A 148 -15.65 7.91 10.24
CA GLY A 148 -15.31 8.30 8.87
C GLY A 148 -14.03 7.66 8.30
N THR A 149 -13.37 6.77 9.05
CA THR A 149 -12.13 6.13 8.61
C THR A 149 -12.38 5.07 7.54
N ILE A 150 -11.48 5.01 6.56
CA ILE A 150 -11.43 3.91 5.60
C ILE A 150 -10.51 2.83 6.17
N PHE A 151 -11.05 1.65 6.47
CA PHE A 151 -10.29 0.50 6.93
C PHE A 151 -10.18 -0.56 5.83
N ILE A 152 -8.96 -0.93 5.45
CA ILE A 152 -8.68 -1.93 4.42
C ILE A 152 -7.93 -3.11 5.03
N ASN A 153 -8.51 -4.30 4.94
CA ASN A 153 -7.88 -5.54 5.37
C ASN A 153 -7.25 -6.26 4.18
N VAL A 154 -5.91 -6.26 4.12
CA VAL A 154 -5.13 -6.97 3.09
C VAL A 154 -4.74 -8.38 3.52
N SER A 155 -4.93 -8.73 4.80
CA SER A 155 -4.68 -10.07 5.33
C SER A 155 -5.73 -11.10 4.89
N SER A 156 -5.33 -12.36 4.85
CA SER A 156 -6.26 -13.50 4.71
C SER A 156 -7.14 -13.68 5.96
N HIS A 157 -6.70 -13.17 7.11
CA HIS A 157 -7.44 -13.17 8.36
C HIS A 157 -8.17 -11.84 8.58
N LYS A 158 -9.27 -11.86 9.34
CA LYS A 158 -9.92 -10.63 9.81
C LYS A 158 -9.02 -9.99 10.87
N ASN A 159 -8.42 -8.84 10.58
CA ASN A 159 -7.61 -8.10 11.55
C ASN A 159 -8.41 -7.07 12.36
N VAL A 160 -9.74 -7.05 12.25
CA VAL A 160 -10.61 -6.16 13.02
C VAL A 160 -11.91 -6.87 13.39
N VAL A 161 -12.53 -6.45 14.48
CA VAL A 161 -13.90 -6.86 14.83
C VAL A 161 -14.85 -5.97 14.04
N GLU A 162 -15.46 -6.54 13.01
CA GLU A 162 -16.24 -5.82 11.99
C GLU A 162 -17.48 -5.14 12.60
N GLU A 163 -18.14 -5.83 13.52
CA GLU A 163 -19.33 -5.35 14.20
C GLU A 163 -19.03 -4.13 15.09
N GLU A 164 -17.85 -4.09 15.71
CA GLU A 164 -17.41 -2.92 16.49
C GLU A 164 -17.00 -1.76 15.58
N LEU A 165 -16.32 -2.08 14.48
CA LEU A 165 -15.87 -1.08 13.52
C LEU A 165 -17.06 -0.34 12.89
N LEU A 166 -18.06 -1.08 12.41
CA LEU A 166 -19.22 -0.54 11.70
C LEU A 166 -20.24 0.18 12.60
N LYS A 167 -20.13 0.04 13.93
CA LYS A 167 -20.89 0.87 14.88
C LYS A 167 -20.48 2.34 14.84
N LYS A 168 -19.24 2.65 14.41
CA LYS A 168 -18.78 4.04 14.29
C LYS A 168 -19.36 4.66 13.01
N PRO A 169 -19.86 5.90 13.07
CA PRO A 169 -20.52 6.51 11.93
C PRO A 169 -19.54 6.79 10.77
N GLY A 170 -20.03 6.68 9.54
CA GLY A 170 -19.29 7.02 8.32
C GLY A 170 -18.12 6.09 7.99
N MET A 171 -17.96 4.97 8.69
CA MET A 171 -16.88 4.02 8.42
C MET A 171 -17.04 3.35 7.06
N VAL A 172 -15.91 3.19 6.36
CA VAL A 172 -15.85 2.37 5.14
C VAL A 172 -14.93 1.20 5.43
N TYR A 173 -15.44 -0.03 5.30
CA TYR A 173 -14.67 -1.24 5.55
C TYR A 173 -14.51 -2.07 4.28
N VAL A 174 -13.26 -2.37 3.93
CA VAL A 174 -12.91 -3.27 2.84
C VAL A 174 -12.33 -4.55 3.43
N PRO A 175 -13.12 -5.65 3.51
CA PRO A 175 -12.73 -6.85 4.26
C PRO A 175 -11.62 -7.67 3.59
N LYS A 176 -11.50 -7.58 2.26
CA LYS A 176 -10.51 -8.32 1.46
C LYS A 176 -10.14 -7.54 0.21
N VAL A 177 -8.88 -7.64 -0.19
CA VAL A 177 -8.36 -7.03 -1.44
C VAL A 177 -8.12 -8.02 -2.58
N GLY A 178 -8.18 -9.33 -2.29
CA GLY A 178 -7.70 -10.38 -3.21
C GLY A 178 -8.29 -10.34 -4.63
N LYS A 179 -9.59 -10.03 -4.78
CA LYS A 179 -10.21 -9.89 -6.11
C LYS A 179 -9.59 -8.75 -6.92
N VAL A 180 -9.30 -7.63 -6.28
CA VAL A 180 -8.64 -6.48 -6.91
C VAL A 180 -7.17 -6.82 -7.21
N THR A 181 -6.50 -7.57 -6.32
CA THR A 181 -5.14 -8.08 -6.57
C THR A 181 -5.07 -8.92 -7.85
N VAL A 182 -6.02 -9.83 -8.07
CA VAL A 182 -6.08 -10.64 -9.31
C VAL A 182 -6.26 -9.75 -10.54
N ALA A 183 -7.12 -8.74 -10.47
CA ALA A 183 -7.27 -7.78 -11.57
C ALA A 183 -5.99 -6.97 -11.84
N MET A 184 -5.24 -6.61 -10.78
CA MET A 184 -3.95 -5.92 -10.93
C MET A 184 -2.88 -6.83 -11.54
N LEU A 185 -2.93 -8.13 -11.25
CA LEU A 185 -2.06 -9.14 -11.84
C LEU A 185 -2.31 -9.26 -13.35
N GLN A 186 -3.58 -9.32 -13.78
CA GLN A 186 -3.96 -9.27 -15.20
C GLN A 186 -3.51 -7.98 -15.89
N ARG A 187 -3.68 -6.82 -15.22
CA ARG A 187 -3.19 -5.53 -15.71
C ARG A 187 -1.67 -5.53 -15.90
N ASN A 188 -0.92 -6.06 -14.93
CA ASN A 188 0.53 -6.14 -15.02
C ASN A 188 0.99 -7.04 -16.16
N LEU A 189 0.32 -8.18 -16.39
CA LEU A 189 0.57 -9.05 -17.54
C LEU A 189 0.46 -8.28 -18.87
N LEU A 190 -0.62 -7.53 -19.06
CA LEU A 190 -0.80 -6.72 -20.27
C LEU A 190 0.29 -5.65 -20.39
N ARG A 191 0.71 -5.02 -19.29
CA ARG A 191 1.80 -4.02 -19.29
C ARG A 191 3.14 -4.61 -19.68
N LEU A 192 3.45 -5.82 -19.20
CA LEU A 192 4.68 -6.53 -19.56
C LEU A 192 4.67 -6.91 -21.04
N TYR A 193 3.53 -7.41 -21.54
CA TYR A 193 3.36 -7.73 -22.95
C TYR A 193 3.55 -6.49 -23.84
N GLU A 194 2.85 -5.39 -23.54
CA GLU A 194 2.99 -4.11 -24.25
C GLU A 194 4.46 -3.64 -24.24
N GLY A 195 5.11 -3.64 -23.08
CA GLY A 195 6.49 -3.17 -22.94
C GLY A 195 7.53 -4.03 -23.62
N TYR A 196 7.24 -5.32 -23.84
CA TYR A 196 8.12 -6.24 -24.59
C TYR A 196 7.98 -6.08 -26.10
N HIS A 197 6.75 -5.87 -26.59
CA HIS A 197 6.45 -5.82 -28.02
C HIS A 197 6.58 -4.42 -28.65
N GLN A 198 6.54 -3.35 -27.85
CA GLN A 198 6.98 -2.00 -28.27
C GLN A 198 8.48 -1.95 -28.57
#